data_AF-A0A973DB94-F1
#
_entry.id   AF-A0A973DB94-F1
#
_cell.length_a   1.000
_cell.length_b   1.000
_cell.length_c   1.000
_cell.angle_alpha   90.00
_cell.angle_beta   90.00
_cell.angle_gamma   90.00
#
_symmetry.space_group_name_H-M   'P 1'
#
loop_
_entity.id
_entity.type
_entity.pdbx_description
1 polymer ?
#
loop_
_entity_poly.entity_id
_entity_poly.type
_entity_poly.pdbx_seq_one_letter_code
_entity_poly.pdbx_strand_id
1 'polypeptide(L)'
;MLEHVPDPASIIRAVAELAKPGADVFFSTLNKTPKAYLFAIVGAEKLLKMVPEGTHDHKKFIKPAQLIAWAEEAGLKVRASTGLHYNPLSKQYSLNDDVSVNYILHFEKLA
;
A
#
# COMPACT_ATOMS: atom_id res chain seq x y z
N MET A 1 4.37 4.91 -2.99
CA MET A 1 4.84 6.14 -2.28
C MET A 1 5.56 5.83 -0.97
N LEU A 2 4.92 5.14 -0.01
CA LEU A 2 5.55 4.84 1.30
C LEU A 2 6.80 3.96 1.17
N GLU A 3 6.87 3.12 0.15
CA GLU A 3 8.03 2.31 -0.21
C GLU A 3 9.22 3.13 -0.76
N HIS A 4 9.06 4.44 -0.95
CA HIS A 4 10.12 5.32 -1.43
C HIS A 4 10.68 6.27 -0.36
N VAL A 5 10.13 6.25 0.86
CA VAL A 5 10.67 7.05 1.97
C VAL A 5 11.63 6.23 2.83
N PRO A 6 12.65 6.86 3.46
CA PRO A 6 13.61 6.14 4.32
C PRO A 6 13.00 5.51 5.57
N ASP A 7 12.03 6.19 6.20
CA ASP A 7 11.30 5.72 7.38
C ASP A 7 9.77 5.85 7.16
N PRO A 8 9.10 4.79 6.66
CA PRO A 8 7.66 4.80 6.45
C PRO A 8 6.86 4.96 7.75
N ALA A 9 7.36 4.47 8.88
CA ALA A 9 6.68 4.57 10.16
C ALA A 9 6.61 6.03 10.63
N SER A 10 7.65 6.83 10.36
CA SER A 10 7.63 8.27 10.63
C SER A 10 6.50 9.00 9.88
N ILE A 11 6.23 8.64 8.63
CA ILE A 11 5.13 9.24 7.85
C ILE A 11 3.78 8.86 8.45
N ILE A 12 3.61 7.59 8.83
CA ILE A 12 2.37 7.10 9.46
C ILE A 12 2.10 7.84 10.77
N ARG A 13 3.11 8.01 11.62
CA ARG A 13 3.00 8.77 12.87
C ARG A 13 2.62 10.23 12.62
N ALA A 14 3.28 10.90 11.68
CA ALA A 14 2.97 12.30 11.34
C ALA A 14 1.53 12.46 10.85
N VAL A 15 1.05 11.53 10.00
CA VAL A 15 -0.35 11.54 9.56
C VAL A 15 -1.30 11.31 10.73
N ALA A 16 -0.98 10.37 11.63
CA ALA A 16 -1.81 10.09 12.80
C ALA A 16 -1.86 11.25 13.80
N GLU A 17 -0.80 12.05 13.93
CA GLU A 17 -0.74 13.25 14.76
C GLU A 17 -1.57 14.40 14.16
N LEU A 18 -1.59 14.53 12.83
CA LEU A 18 -2.35 15.57 12.13
C LEU A 18 -3.85 15.24 11.99
N ALA A 19 -4.20 13.96 12.06
CA ALA A 19 -5.59 13.50 11.97
C ALA A 19 -6.41 13.93 13.19
N LYS A 20 -7.57 14.54 12.95
CA LYS A 20 -8.55 14.85 14.01
C LYS A 20 -9.14 13.54 14.58
N PRO A 21 -9.55 13.50 15.85
CA PRO A 21 -10.41 12.45 16.39
C PRO A 21 -11.58 12.12 15.43
N GLY A 22 -11.77 10.83 15.14
CA GLY A 22 -12.80 10.32 14.24
C GLY A 22 -12.50 10.48 12.74
N ALA A 23 -11.31 10.98 12.35
CA ALA A 23 -10.96 11.13 10.94
C ALA A 23 -10.63 9.79 10.27
N ASP A 24 -11.04 9.66 9.01
CA ASP A 24 -10.62 8.56 8.14
C ASP A 24 -9.23 8.81 7.57
N VAL A 25 -8.36 7.81 7.68
CA VAL A 25 -6.98 7.84 7.18
C VAL A 25 -6.77 6.65 6.26
N PHE A 26 -6.19 6.90 5.09
CA PHE A 26 -5.95 5.87 4.09
C PHE A 26 -4.46 5.78 3.76
N PHE A 27 -3.95 4.56 3.68
CA PHE A 27 -2.61 4.27 3.18
C PHE A 27 -2.69 3.23 2.07
N SER A 28 -1.91 3.42 1.01
CA SER A 28 -1.80 2.44 -0.08
C SER A 28 -0.35 2.25 -0.52
N THR A 29 -0.01 1.00 -0.84
CA THR A 29 1.33 0.62 -1.35
C THR A 29 1.32 -0.81 -1.90
N LEU A 30 2.46 -1.27 -2.42
CA LEU A 30 2.69 -2.63 -2.89
C LEU A 30 2.98 -3.57 -1.72
N ASN A 31 2.41 -4.77 -1.77
CA ASN A 31 2.60 -5.80 -0.76
C ASN A 31 3.94 -6.52 -0.96
N LYS A 32 4.65 -6.82 0.13
CA LYS A 32 5.89 -7.61 0.10
C LYS A 32 5.60 -9.11 -0.07
N THR A 33 5.19 -9.50 -1.27
CA THR A 33 4.98 -10.92 -1.66
C THR A 33 5.74 -11.27 -2.94
N PRO A 34 6.01 -12.55 -3.21
CA PRO A 34 6.54 -12.99 -4.50
C PRO A 34 5.62 -12.66 -5.69
N LYS A 35 4.30 -12.69 -5.47
CA LYS A 35 3.32 -12.32 -6.51
C LYS A 35 3.43 -10.85 -6.87
N ALA A 36 3.59 -9.97 -5.87
CA ALA A 36 3.81 -8.55 -6.12
C ALA A 36 5.10 -8.27 -6.90
N TYR A 37 6.20 -8.97 -6.57
CA TYR A 37 7.44 -8.91 -7.34
C TYR A 37 7.21 -9.26 -8.81
N LEU A 38 6.53 -10.37 -9.07
CA LEU A 38 6.29 -10.86 -10.43
C LEU A 38 5.40 -9.88 -11.22
N PHE A 39 4.33 -9.36 -10.63
CA PHE A 39 3.43 -8.44 -11.35
C PHE A 39 4.01 -7.04 -11.51
N ALA A 40 4.56 -6.45 -10.44
CA ALA A 40 5.01 -5.06 -10.46
C ALA A 40 6.35 -4.87 -11.18
N ILE A 41 7.31 -5.78 -10.98
CA ILE A 41 8.66 -5.65 -11.57
C ILE A 41 8.73 -6.42 -12.89
N VAL A 42 8.43 -7.71 -12.89
CA VAL A 42 8.58 -8.51 -14.11
C VAL A 42 7.50 -8.17 -15.13
N GLY A 43 6.24 -8.09 -14.70
CA GLY A 43 5.10 -7.75 -15.55
C GLY A 43 5.16 -6.31 -16.06
N ALA A 44 5.03 -5.34 -15.16
CA ALA A 44 4.82 -3.94 -15.54
C ALA A 44 6.09 -3.24 -16.06
N GLU A 45 7.26 -3.45 -15.44
CA GLU A 45 8.51 -2.81 -15.91
C GLU A 45 9.12 -3.55 -17.09
N LYS A 46 9.34 -4.86 -16.96
CA LYS A 46 10.17 -5.61 -17.93
C LYS A 46 9.41 -6.08 -19.16
N LEU A 47 8.20 -6.63 -18.98
CA LEU A 47 7.43 -7.21 -20.10
C LEU A 47 6.54 -6.17 -20.79
N LEU A 48 5.72 -5.45 -20.02
CA LEU A 48 4.74 -4.51 -20.55
C LEU A 48 5.31 -3.10 -20.79
N LYS A 49 6.49 -2.79 -20.23
CA LYS A 49 7.15 -1.47 -20.31
C LYS A 49 6.20 -0.31 -19.96
N MET A 50 5.30 -0.52 -19.01
CA MET A 50 4.33 0.47 -18.56
C MET A 50 4.98 1.57 -17.71
N VAL A 51 6.09 1.24 -17.07
CA VAL A 51 6.88 2.12 -16.20
C VAL A 51 8.38 1.91 -16.45
N PRO A 52 9.23 2.91 -16.18
CA PRO A 52 10.69 2.76 -16.31
C PRO A 52 11.25 1.63 -15.45
N GLU A 53 12.33 0.98 -15.92
CA GLU A 53 13.02 -0.04 -15.14
C GLU A 53 13.63 0.55 -13.87
N GLY A 54 13.48 -0.17 -12.75
CA GLY A 54 13.97 0.27 -11.45
C GLY A 54 13.00 1.18 -10.68
N THR A 55 11.77 1.34 -11.18
CA THR A 55 10.73 2.10 -10.49
C THR A 55 10.36 1.44 -9.16
N HIS A 56 10.32 0.10 -9.10
CA HIS A 56 9.95 -0.63 -7.90
C HIS A 56 11.13 -1.44 -7.34
N ASP A 57 11.42 -1.24 -6.05
CA ASP A 57 12.35 -2.07 -5.28
C ASP A 57 11.55 -2.94 -4.30
N HIS A 58 11.49 -4.24 -4.58
CA HIS A 58 10.76 -5.21 -3.78
C HIS A 58 11.21 -5.27 -2.31
N LYS A 59 12.47 -4.93 -2.02
CA LYS A 59 12.96 -4.89 -0.64
C LYS A 59 12.23 -3.84 0.18
N LYS A 60 11.77 -2.77 -0.47
CA LYS A 60 11.07 -1.64 0.15
C LYS A 60 9.56 -1.80 0.23
N PHE A 61 9.00 -2.85 -0.39
CA PHE A 61 7.58 -3.16 -0.24
C PHE A 61 7.24 -3.45 1.22
N ILE A 62 6.02 -3.11 1.61
CA ILE A 62 5.57 -3.19 3.00
C ILE A 62 4.49 -4.26 3.09
N LYS A 63 4.54 -5.10 4.13
CA LYS A 63 3.44 -6.05 4.38
C LYS A 63 2.27 -5.29 5.01
N PRO A 64 1.00 -5.60 4.68
CA PRO A 64 -0.16 -4.98 5.32
C PRO A 64 -0.09 -5.04 6.84
N ALA A 65 0.24 -6.21 7.40
CA ALA A 65 0.37 -6.40 8.84
C ALA A 65 1.41 -5.48 9.50
N GLN A 66 2.52 -5.20 8.80
CA GLN A 66 3.55 -4.29 9.30
C GLN A 66 3.05 -2.84 9.33
N LEU A 67 2.34 -2.42 8.29
CA LEU A 67 1.76 -1.08 8.22
C LEU A 67 0.67 -0.91 9.29
N ILE A 68 -0.19 -1.92 9.45
CA ILE A 68 -1.24 -1.94 10.48
C ILE A 68 -0.63 -1.80 11.86
N ALA A 69 0.44 -2.54 12.18
CA ALA A 69 1.12 -2.44 13.46
C ALA A 69 1.61 -1.00 13.74
N TRP A 70 2.31 -0.38 12.78
CA TRP A 70 2.78 1.00 12.93
C TRP A 70 1.64 2.02 13.09
N ALA A 71 0.53 1.82 12.38
CA ALA A 71 -0.62 2.70 12.44
C ALA A 71 -1.39 2.54 13.77
N GLU A 72 -1.59 1.31 14.25
CA GLU A 72 -2.24 1.05 15.54
C GLU A 72 -1.39 1.57 16.71
N GLU A 73 -0.06 1.43 16.67
CA GLU A 73 0.86 2.07 17.62
C GLU A 73 0.75 3.60 17.64
N ALA A 74 0.38 4.22 16.51
CA ALA A 74 0.16 5.66 16.37
C ALA A 74 -1.29 6.10 16.72
N GLY A 75 -2.12 5.18 17.21
CA GLY A 75 -3.51 5.47 17.62
C GLY A 75 -4.51 5.50 16.46
N LEU A 76 -4.20 4.88 15.33
CA LEU A 76 -5.13 4.68 14.22
C LEU A 76 -5.69 3.25 14.25
N LYS A 77 -7.01 3.09 14.27
CA LYS A 77 -7.64 1.75 14.27
C LYS A 77 -7.94 1.28 12.86
N VAL A 78 -7.46 0.10 12.48
CA VAL A 78 -7.79 -0.49 11.17
C VAL A 78 -9.27 -0.83 11.08
N ARG A 79 -9.90 -0.47 9.96
CA ARG A 79 -11.32 -0.71 9.67
C ARG A 79 -11.53 -1.61 8.46
N ALA A 80 -10.76 -1.42 7.40
CA ALA A 80 -10.90 -2.20 6.18
C ALA A 80 -9.59 -2.32 5.40
N SER A 81 -9.55 -3.32 4.52
CA SER A 81 -8.48 -3.53 3.55
C SER A 81 -9.06 -3.95 2.20
N THR A 82 -8.50 -3.46 1.11
CA THR A 82 -8.88 -3.87 -0.25
C THR A 82 -7.65 -3.86 -1.16
N GLY A 83 -7.64 -4.69 -2.19
CA GLY A 83 -6.67 -4.67 -3.28
C GLY A 83 -7.17 -3.86 -4.47
N LEU A 84 -6.24 -3.32 -5.25
CA LEU A 84 -6.50 -2.69 -6.55
C LEU A 84 -6.06 -3.62 -7.68
N HIS A 85 -7.00 -4.08 -8.48
CA HIS A 85 -6.77 -4.96 -9.61
C HIS A 85 -6.80 -4.19 -10.93
N TYR A 86 -5.92 -4.55 -11.86
CA TYR A 86 -5.91 -4.03 -13.23
C TYR A 86 -6.24 -5.14 -14.21
N ASN A 87 -7.29 -4.92 -15.01
CA ASN A 87 -7.64 -5.82 -16.11
C ASN A 87 -6.98 -5.31 -17.41
N PRO A 88 -6.00 -6.03 -18.00
CA PRO A 88 -5.32 -5.58 -19.20
C PRO A 88 -6.18 -5.61 -20.48
N LEU A 89 -7.24 -6.42 -20.52
CA LEU A 89 -8.14 -6.51 -21.68
C LEU A 89 -9.09 -5.31 -21.74
N SER A 90 -9.74 -4.99 -20.62
CA SER A 90 -10.63 -3.82 -20.53
C SER A 90 -9.88 -2.52 -20.23
N LYS A 91 -8.61 -2.60 -19.80
CA LYS A 91 -7.78 -1.49 -19.33
C LYS A 91 -8.41 -0.71 -18.17
N GLN A 92 -9.18 -1.40 -17.33
CA GLN A 92 -9.88 -0.82 -16.19
C GLN A 92 -9.27 -1.30 -14.88
N TYR A 93 -9.37 -0.43 -13.87
CA TYR A 93 -9.04 -0.75 -12.49
C TYR A 93 -10.31 -1.05 -11.70
N SER A 94 -10.23 -2.01 -10.79
CA SER A 94 -11.31 -2.35 -9.86
C SER A 94 -10.78 -2.67 -8.47
N LEU A 95 -11.61 -2.46 -7.45
CA LEU A 95 -11.31 -2.88 -6.08
C LEU A 95 -11.74 -4.35 -5.87
N ASN A 96 -11.00 -5.08 -5.05
CA ASN A 96 -11.33 -6.45 -4.65
C ASN A 96 -10.74 -6.80 -3.28
N ASP A 97 -10.93 -8.04 -2.82
CA ASP A 97 -10.40 -8.50 -1.53
C ASP A 97 -8.96 -9.06 -1.64
N ASP A 98 -8.36 -9.07 -2.83
CA ASP A 98 -7.02 -9.63 -3.07
C ASP A 98 -5.91 -8.60 -2.78
N VAL A 99 -5.41 -8.62 -1.55
CA VAL A 99 -4.28 -7.77 -1.11
C VAL A 99 -2.90 -8.35 -1.43
N SER A 100 -2.80 -9.42 -2.23
CA SER A 100 -1.52 -10.12 -2.44
C SER A 100 -0.49 -9.35 -3.27
N VAL A 101 -0.92 -8.41 -4.10
CA VAL A 101 -0.03 -7.58 -4.96
C VAL A 101 0.13 -6.18 -4.39
N ASN A 102 -0.97 -5.53 -4.06
CA ASN A 102 -1.03 -4.18 -3.52
C ASN A 102 -2.23 -4.09 -2.59
N TYR A 103 -2.32 -3.01 -1.84
CA TYR A 103 -3.43 -2.80 -0.93
C TYR A 103 -3.70 -1.33 -0.68
N ILE A 104 -4.93 -1.06 -0.27
CA ILE A 104 -5.42 0.17 0.34
C ILE A 104 -5.96 -0.24 1.72
N LEU A 105 -5.46 0.40 2.76
CA LEU A 105 -5.90 0.22 4.13
C LEU A 105 -6.64 1.48 4.59
N HIS A 106 -7.80 1.27 5.20
CA HIS A 106 -8.60 2.29 5.84
C HIS A 106 -8.44 2.19 7.35
N PHE A 107 -8.14 3.32 7.97
CA PHE A 107 -8.05 3.49 9.40
C PHE A 107 -8.94 4.62 9.87
N GLU A 108 -9.33 4.57 11.14
CA GLU A 108 -10.02 5.64 11.84
C GLU A 108 -9.13 6.15 12.98
N LYS A 109 -8.98 7.46 13.11
CA LYS A 109 -8.30 8.07 14.27
C LYS A 109 -9.19 7.93 15.50
N LEU A 110 -8.71 7.18 16.50
CA LEU A 110 -9.43 7.06 17.77
C LEU A 110 -9.51 8.42 18.49
N ALA A 111 -10.62 8.65 19.19
CA ALA A 111 -10.87 9.86 19.96
C ALA A 111 -10.08 9.90 21.28
#